data_AF-G2EFE2-F1
#
_entry.id   AF-G2EFE2-F1
#
_cell.length_a   1.000
_cell.length_b   1.000
_cell.length_c   1.000
_cell.angle_alpha   90.00
_cell.angle_beta   90.00
_cell.angle_gamma   90.00
#
_symmetry.space_group_name_H-M   'P 1'
#
loop_
_entity.id
_entity.type
_entity.pdbx_description
1 polymer ?
#
loop_
_entity_poly.entity_id
_entity_poly.type
_entity_poly.pdbx_seq_one_letter_code
_entity_poly.pdbx_strand_id
1 'polypeptide(L)'
;MKKKNIILIIPIIFFGIIMSCTDNDDREDECITNKTEYITSVNSPKTGIVNETINIEVNFGVSNGCGGFGKFIETQNGNNKTIEVEAKYEGCICTQDAPIRTVNYEFIANSVGDYELNFKSSSTEFITVNLTIN
;
A
#
# COMPACT_ATOMS: atom_id res chain seq x y z
N MET A 1 16.29 -17.04 -79.63
CA MET A 1 15.25 -17.37 -78.62
C MET A 1 15.45 -16.55 -77.36
N LYS A 2 14.76 -15.41 -77.19
CA LYS A 2 14.71 -14.67 -75.91
C LYS A 2 13.32 -14.02 -75.71
N LYS A 3 12.61 -14.66 -74.79
CA LYS A 3 11.50 -14.33 -73.87
C LYS A 3 10.54 -13.16 -74.17
N LYS A 4 9.26 -13.54 -74.11
CA LYS A 4 8.00 -12.79 -74.12
C LYS A 4 7.86 -12.00 -72.81
N ASN A 5 7.52 -10.71 -72.89
CA ASN A 5 7.18 -9.88 -71.73
C ASN A 5 5.74 -10.18 -71.30
N ILE A 6 5.56 -10.67 -70.07
CA ILE A 6 4.26 -10.78 -69.40
C ILE A 6 4.22 -9.67 -68.34
N ILE A 7 3.35 -8.69 -68.59
CA ILE A 7 2.93 -7.69 -67.61
C ILE A 7 1.81 -8.35 -66.80
N LEU A 8 1.99 -8.45 -65.47
CA LEU A 8 0.92 -8.80 -64.56
C LEU A 8 0.91 -7.85 -63.36
N ILE A 9 -0.26 -7.25 -63.17
CA ILE A 9 -0.65 -6.21 -62.19
C ILE A 9 -0.45 -6.67 -60.74
N ILE A 10 0.07 -5.79 -59.88
CA ILE A 10 0.16 -5.99 -58.42
C ILE A 10 -0.59 -4.83 -57.71
N PRO A 11 -1.37 -5.11 -56.65
CA PRO A 11 -2.47 -4.26 -56.21
C PRO A 11 -2.07 -3.13 -55.26
N ILE A 12 -2.98 -2.16 -55.19
CA ILE A 12 -3.03 -0.92 -54.43
C ILE A 12 -2.68 -1.13 -52.94
N ILE A 13 -1.60 -0.47 -52.49
CA ILE A 13 -1.25 -0.29 -51.09
C ILE A 13 -2.12 0.83 -50.52
N PHE A 14 -3.04 0.46 -49.65
CA PHE A 14 -3.86 1.37 -48.86
C PHE A 14 -2.99 1.89 -47.70
N PHE A 15 -2.49 3.12 -47.82
CA PHE A 15 -1.71 3.79 -46.78
C PHE A 15 -2.68 4.30 -45.70
N GLY A 16 -3.01 3.42 -44.75
CA GLY A 16 -3.76 3.76 -43.56
C GLY A 16 -2.87 4.54 -42.59
N ILE A 17 -3.15 5.83 -42.46
CA ILE A 17 -2.54 6.73 -41.48
C ILE A 17 -3.02 6.27 -40.09
N ILE A 18 -2.19 5.55 -39.35
CA ILE A 18 -2.42 5.39 -37.91
C ILE A 18 -1.81 6.60 -37.20
N MET A 19 -2.66 7.61 -37.01
CA MET A 19 -2.43 8.70 -36.09
C MET A 19 -2.44 8.09 -34.68
N SER A 20 -1.26 7.80 -34.13
CA SER A 20 -1.12 7.49 -32.71
C SER A 20 -1.34 8.80 -31.96
N CYS A 21 -2.56 9.00 -31.47
CA CYS A 21 -2.79 9.91 -30.34
C CYS A 21 -2.03 9.32 -29.15
N THR A 22 -0.90 9.93 -28.80
CA THR A 22 -0.31 9.73 -27.48
C THR A 22 -1.13 10.60 -26.54
N ASP A 23 -2.11 9.99 -25.88
CA ASP A 23 -2.75 10.64 -24.74
C ASP A 23 -1.64 10.87 -23.70
N ASN A 24 -1.29 12.15 -23.55
CA ASN A 24 -0.50 12.61 -22.42
C ASN A 24 -1.48 12.77 -21.26
N ASP A 25 -1.74 11.68 -20.55
CA ASP A 25 -2.32 11.73 -19.22
C ASP A 25 -1.50 10.79 -18.32
N ASP A 26 -1.22 11.27 -17.11
CA ASP A 26 -0.73 10.51 -15.96
C ASP A 26 0.78 10.14 -15.91
N ARG A 27 1.65 11.14 -15.71
CA ARG A 27 3.04 10.93 -15.23
C ARG A 27 3.25 11.28 -13.75
N GLU A 28 2.19 11.39 -12.95
CA GLU A 28 2.34 11.70 -11.51
C GLU A 28 2.76 10.48 -10.67
N ASP A 29 2.61 9.25 -11.18
CA ASP A 29 2.82 8.01 -10.42
C ASP A 29 4.14 7.25 -10.71
N GLU A 30 5.03 7.76 -11.56
CA GLU A 30 6.22 6.98 -12.01
C GLU A 30 7.19 6.59 -10.87
N CYS A 31 7.12 7.22 -9.70
CA CYS A 31 8.02 6.98 -8.58
C CYS A 31 7.30 6.81 -7.23
N ILE A 32 6.08 6.30 -7.24
CA ILE A 32 5.33 5.96 -6.02
C ILE A 32 5.23 4.43 -5.92
N THR A 33 5.65 3.88 -4.78
CA THR A 33 5.46 2.45 -4.49
C THR A 33 4.88 2.25 -3.10
N ASN A 34 4.02 1.24 -2.96
CA ASN A 34 3.44 0.84 -1.68
C ASN A 34 3.98 -0.53 -1.29
N LYS A 35 4.30 -0.70 -0.01
CA LYS A 35 4.82 -1.95 0.53
C LYS A 35 4.32 -2.16 1.95
N THR A 36 3.96 -3.39 2.27
CA THR A 36 3.72 -3.77 3.67
C THR A 36 5.03 -3.68 4.44
N GLU A 37 5.04 -2.88 5.50
CA GLU A 37 6.15 -2.79 6.44
C GLU A 37 5.73 -3.30 7.81
N TYR A 38 6.73 -3.74 8.57
CA TYR A 38 6.50 -4.39 9.86
C TYR A 38 6.55 -3.40 11.02
N ILE A 39 5.62 -3.61 11.94
CA ILE A 39 5.48 -2.85 13.17
C ILE A 39 6.54 -3.32 14.17
N THR A 40 7.29 -2.38 14.73
CA THR A 40 8.42 -2.65 15.63
C THR A 40 8.06 -2.47 17.09
N SER A 41 7.10 -1.59 17.41
CA SER A 41 6.55 -1.45 18.76
C SER A 41 5.16 -0.82 18.73
N VAL A 42 4.39 -1.11 19.78
CA VAL A 42 3.05 -0.57 19.99
C VAL A 42 2.93 -0.12 21.44
N ASN A 43 2.47 1.10 21.65
CA ASN A 43 2.14 1.63 22.96
C ASN A 43 0.65 1.95 23.02
N SER A 44 -0.08 1.17 23.83
CA SER A 44 -1.54 1.21 23.92
C SER A 44 -1.98 1.33 25.38
N PRO A 45 -3.09 2.04 25.66
CA PRO A 45 -3.85 1.84 26.88
C PRO A 45 -4.29 0.38 27.04
N LYS A 46 -4.58 -0.04 28.28
CA LYS A 46 -5.15 -1.36 28.59
C LYS A 46 -6.68 -1.36 28.57
N THR A 47 -7.29 -0.19 28.64
CA THR A 47 -8.74 -0.02 28.72
C THR A 47 -9.19 1.16 27.86
N GLY A 48 -10.44 1.14 27.42
CA GLY A 48 -11.10 2.30 26.83
C GLY A 48 -12.61 2.28 27.06
N ILE A 49 -13.28 3.26 26.47
CA ILE A 49 -14.72 3.47 26.59
C ILE A 49 -15.39 3.21 25.26
N VAL A 50 -16.55 2.55 25.29
CA VAL A 50 -17.35 2.27 24.10
C VAL A 50 -17.69 3.57 23.34
N ASN A 51 -17.57 3.54 22.02
CA ASN A 51 -17.77 4.67 21.10
C ASN A 51 -16.80 5.86 21.28
N GLU A 52 -15.71 5.72 22.04
CA GLU A 52 -14.65 6.71 22.11
C GLU A 52 -13.43 6.29 21.29
N THR A 53 -12.70 7.26 20.73
CA THR A 53 -11.45 7.01 20.03
C THR A 53 -10.33 6.73 21.02
N ILE A 54 -9.72 5.56 20.86
CA ILE A 54 -8.55 5.12 21.62
C ILE A 54 -7.34 5.25 20.70
N ASN A 55 -6.44 6.17 21.05
CA ASN A 55 -5.21 6.38 20.30
C ASN A 55 -4.15 5.36 20.74
N ILE A 56 -3.65 4.58 19.78
CA ILE A 56 -2.58 3.60 19.99
C ILE A 56 -1.38 4.05 19.17
N GLU A 57 -0.26 4.32 19.83
CA GLU A 57 0.97 4.72 19.14
C GLU A 57 1.61 3.47 18.52
N VAL A 58 1.84 3.52 17.21
CA VAL A 58 2.42 2.44 16.41
C VAL A 58 3.71 2.93 15.77
N ASN A 59 4.79 2.19 16.00
CA ASN A 59 6.08 2.43 15.37
C ASN A 59 6.35 1.35 14.33
N PHE A 60 6.76 1.72 13.12
CA PHE A 60 7.10 0.79 12.04
C PHE A 60 8.38 1.22 11.30
N GLY A 61 9.11 0.25 10.75
CA GLY A 61 10.34 0.54 10.00
C GLY A 61 10.06 0.79 8.52
N VAL A 62 10.78 1.73 7.91
CA VAL A 62 10.84 1.87 6.45
C VAL A 62 12.24 1.58 5.93
N SER A 63 12.34 1.25 4.65
CA SER A 63 13.57 0.72 4.03
C SER A 63 14.51 1.81 3.49
N ASN A 64 14.04 3.05 3.33
CA ASN A 64 14.81 4.19 2.83
C ASN A 64 14.11 5.53 3.18
N GLY A 65 14.75 6.66 2.87
CA GLY A 65 14.27 7.99 3.27
C GLY A 65 12.98 8.45 2.61
N CYS A 66 12.53 7.81 1.53
CA CYS A 66 11.25 8.12 0.89
C CYS A 66 10.06 7.43 1.59
N GLY A 67 10.33 6.52 2.52
CA GLY A 67 9.29 5.77 3.22
C GLY A 67 8.55 6.62 4.25
N GLY A 68 7.22 6.61 4.12
CA GLY A 68 6.28 7.20 5.07
C GLY A 68 5.07 6.30 5.32
N PHE A 69 4.20 6.75 6.21
CA PHE A 69 2.92 6.07 6.46
C PHE A 69 1.99 6.27 5.26
N GLY A 70 1.49 5.16 4.70
CA GLY A 70 0.43 5.20 3.69
C GLY A 70 -0.93 5.01 4.34
N LYS A 71 -1.18 3.80 4.84
CA LYS A 71 -2.42 3.45 5.54
C LYS A 71 -2.25 2.24 6.45
N PHE A 72 -3.21 2.06 7.35
CA PHE A 72 -3.43 0.77 7.99
C PHE A 72 -4.30 -0.11 7.09
N ILE A 73 -3.99 -1.41 7.05
CA ILE A 73 -4.84 -2.44 6.45
C ILE A 73 -5.36 -3.30 7.59
N GLU A 74 -6.68 -3.47 7.64
CA GLU A 74 -7.35 -4.16 8.73
C GLU A 74 -8.12 -5.38 8.25
N THR A 75 -8.07 -6.44 9.03
CA THR A 75 -9.02 -7.55 8.93
C THR A 75 -9.60 -7.83 10.31
N GLN A 76 -10.91 -8.11 10.38
CA GLN A 76 -11.61 -8.28 11.65
C GLN A 76 -12.42 -9.57 11.66
N ASN A 77 -12.39 -10.27 12.79
CA ASN A 77 -13.23 -11.41 13.09
C ASN A 77 -13.74 -11.31 14.53
N GLY A 78 -14.98 -10.83 14.70
CA GLY A 78 -15.51 -10.49 16.02
C GLY A 78 -14.69 -9.39 16.70
N ASN A 79 -14.19 -9.67 17.90
CA ASN A 79 -13.35 -8.75 18.67
C ASN A 79 -11.84 -8.92 18.39
N ASN A 80 -11.47 -9.82 17.49
CA ASN A 80 -10.09 -9.96 17.02
C ASN A 80 -9.89 -9.09 15.77
N LYS A 81 -8.84 -8.28 15.77
CA LYS A 81 -8.45 -7.46 14.62
C LYS A 81 -6.98 -7.68 14.31
N THR A 82 -6.66 -7.90 13.04
CA THR A 82 -5.29 -7.86 12.53
C THR A 82 -5.04 -6.55 11.83
N ILE A 83 -3.92 -5.90 12.15
CA ILE A 83 -3.52 -4.58 11.67
C ILE A 83 -2.15 -4.69 11.00
N GLU A 84 -2.06 -4.25 9.75
CA GLU A 84 -0.83 -4.11 8.98
C GLU A 84 -0.59 -2.66 8.61
N VAL A 85 0.67 -2.26 8.43
CA VAL A 85 1.03 -0.97 7.85
C VAL A 85 1.39 -1.16 6.38
N GLU A 86 0.69 -0.45 5.49
CA GLU A 86 1.14 -0.21 4.13
C GLU A 86 1.91 1.12 4.12
N ALA A 87 3.23 1.05 3.97
CA ALA A 87 4.08 2.22 3.80
C ALA A 87 4.01 2.70 2.35
N LYS A 88 4.01 4.01 2.18
CA LYS A 88 4.10 4.69 0.88
C LYS A 88 5.51 5.25 0.72
N TYR A 89 6.15 4.92 -0.40
CA TYR A 89 7.46 5.44 -0.79
C TYR A 89 7.28 6.39 -1.96
N GLU A 90 7.56 7.67 -1.73
CA GLU A 90 7.40 8.71 -2.73
C GLU A 90 8.76 9.32 -3.09
N GLY A 91 9.21 9.10 -4.34
CA GLY A 91 10.41 9.74 -4.87
C GLY A 91 11.28 8.79 -5.70
N CYS A 92 11.86 9.33 -6.78
CA CYS A 92 12.73 8.55 -7.67
C CYS A 92 14.15 8.36 -7.10
N ILE A 93 14.56 9.24 -6.18
CA ILE A 93 15.89 9.25 -5.55
C ILE A 93 15.70 9.36 -4.04
N CYS A 94 16.07 8.31 -3.32
CA CYS A 94 15.89 8.20 -1.87
C CYS A 94 17.23 8.13 -1.16
N THR A 95 17.31 8.70 0.05
CA THR A 95 18.46 8.47 0.94
C THR A 95 18.46 7.02 1.43
N GLN A 96 19.62 6.48 1.79
CA GLN A 96 19.74 5.13 2.39
C GLN A 96 19.36 5.10 3.88
N ASP A 97 18.69 6.12 4.38
CA ASP A 97 18.22 6.19 5.77
C ASP A 97 17.02 5.27 5.95
N ALA A 98 17.05 4.34 6.92
CA ALA A 98 15.97 3.39 7.20
C ALA A 98 15.30 3.71 8.55
N PRO A 99 14.58 4.85 8.66
CA PRO A 99 14.07 5.32 9.93
C PRO A 99 12.89 4.49 10.43
N ILE A 100 12.65 4.60 11.74
CA ILE A 100 11.36 4.23 12.34
C ILE A 100 10.40 5.42 12.18
N ARG A 101 9.17 5.13 11.79
CA ARG A 101 8.06 6.09 11.69
C ARG A 101 7.05 5.79 12.78
N THR A 102 6.49 6.86 13.34
CA THR A 102 5.46 6.79 14.40
C THR A 102 4.14 7.32 13.84
N VAL A 103 3.06 6.60 14.09
CA VAL A 103 1.70 6.95 13.68
C VAL A 103 0.71 6.49 14.75
N ASN A 104 -0.40 7.22 14.92
CA ASN A 104 -1.49 6.79 15.79
C ASN A 104 -2.47 5.91 15.02
N TYR A 105 -2.73 4.72 15.55
CA TYR A 105 -3.86 3.89 15.19
C TYR A 105 -5.07 4.29 16.04
N GLU A 106 -6.10 4.82 15.39
CA GLU A 106 -7.34 5.25 16.03
C GLU A 106 -8.33 4.09 16.08
N PHE A 107 -8.44 3.46 17.25
CA PHE A 107 -9.37 2.35 17.47
C PHE A 107 -10.69 2.86 18.08
N ILE A 108 -11.82 2.44 17.50
CA ILE A 108 -13.16 2.69 18.05
C ILE A 108 -13.90 1.35 18.14
N ALA A 109 -14.42 1.03 19.33
CA ALA A 109 -15.25 -0.13 19.57
C ALA A 109 -16.70 0.29 19.84
N ASN A 110 -17.65 -0.32 19.11
CA ASN A 110 -19.08 -0.01 19.22
C ASN A 110 -19.83 -0.90 20.23
N SER A 111 -19.11 -1.79 20.92
CA SER A 111 -19.64 -2.68 21.94
C SER A 111 -18.62 -2.88 23.05
N VAL A 112 -19.11 -3.12 24.26
CA VAL A 112 -18.26 -3.50 25.42
C VAL A 112 -17.67 -4.90 25.24
N GLY A 113 -16.54 -5.15 25.89
CA GLY A 113 -15.88 -6.46 25.91
C GLY A 113 -14.38 -6.38 25.69
N ASP A 114 -13.74 -7.55 25.66
CA ASP A 114 -12.31 -7.67 25.42
C ASP A 114 -12.02 -7.79 23.92
N TYR A 115 -11.04 -7.00 23.47
CA TYR A 115 -10.55 -6.96 22.11
C TYR A 115 -9.09 -7.38 22.05
N GLU A 116 -8.76 -8.15 21.02
CA GLU A 116 -7.40 -8.57 20.70
C GLU A 116 -6.97 -7.90 19.39
N LEU A 117 -5.99 -7.00 19.48
CA LEU A 117 -5.45 -6.27 18.35
C LEU A 117 -4.06 -6.84 18.00
N ASN A 118 -3.94 -7.47 16.85
CA ASN A 118 -2.76 -8.17 16.37
C ASN A 118 -2.03 -7.33 15.32
N PHE A 119 -0.96 -6.65 15.72
CA PHE A 119 -0.16 -5.78 14.87
C PHE A 119 0.97 -6.58 14.20
N LYS A 120 1.00 -6.63 12.86
CA LYS A 120 1.94 -7.48 12.11
C LYS A 120 3.39 -7.01 12.27
N SER A 121 4.20 -7.84 12.92
CA SER A 121 5.60 -7.56 13.26
C SER A 121 6.61 -8.34 12.43
N SER A 122 6.15 -9.39 11.74
CA SER A 122 6.89 -10.12 10.72
C SER A 122 5.93 -10.81 9.75
N SER A 123 6.44 -11.68 8.86
CA SER A 123 5.57 -12.45 7.96
C SER A 123 4.67 -13.45 8.69
N THR A 124 5.00 -13.82 9.94
CA THR A 124 4.29 -14.86 10.70
C THR A 124 3.99 -14.48 12.14
N GLU A 125 4.46 -13.33 12.63
CA GLU A 125 4.34 -12.94 14.04
C GLU A 125 3.64 -11.60 14.21
N PHE A 126 2.99 -11.45 15.37
CA PHE A 126 2.24 -10.26 15.75
C PHE A 126 2.69 -9.74 17.11
N ILE A 127 2.64 -8.42 17.27
CA ILE A 127 2.57 -7.77 18.58
C ILE A 127 1.09 -7.71 18.95
N THR A 128 0.69 -8.45 19.98
CA THR A 128 -0.71 -8.52 20.42
C THR A 128 -0.97 -7.53 21.56
N VAL A 129 -1.98 -6.68 21.38
CA VAL A 129 -2.51 -5.78 22.41
C VAL A 129 -3.90 -6.29 22.83
N ASN A 130 -4.07 -6.50 24.14
CA ASN A 130 -5.37 -6.79 24.73
C ASN A 130 -5.96 -5.51 25.32
N LEU A 131 -7.20 -5.20 24.92
CA LEU A 131 -7.87 -3.95 25.27
C LEU A 131 -9.29 -4.25 25.79
N THR A 132 -9.57 -3.85 27.02
CA THR A 132 -10.91 -4.01 27.60
C THR A 132 -11.74 -2.73 27.39
N ILE A 133 -12.89 -2.87 26.74
CA ILE A 133 -13.82 -1.77 26.45
C ILE A 133 -14.98 -1.82 27.44
N ASN A 134 -15.18 -0.70 28.14
CA ASN A 134 -16.22 -0.51 29.16
C ASN A 134 -17.35 0.40 28.68
#